data_AF-A0A814J696-F1
#
_entry.id   AF-A0A814J696-F1
#
_cell.length_a   1.000
_cell.length_b   1.000
_cell.length_c   1.000
_cell.angle_alpha   90.00
_cell.angle_beta   90.00
_cell.angle_gamma   90.00
#
_symmetry.space_group_name_H-M   'P 1'
#
loop_
_entity.id
_entity.type
_entity.pdbx_description
1 polymer ?
#
loop_
_entity_poly.entity_id
_entity_poly.type
_entity_poly.pdbx_seq_one_letter_code
_entity_poly.pdbx_strand_id
1 'polypeptide(L)'
;MSDKFKELLGSFEQKLNILNDDCSIVQKAAQELIVNVNDEKQTNENMIKTFKKFETIDSDIVKLNVGGTLFSTLRSTLTKQIKDKNGKMYSPNMFESILNGFVKPKYDVNKAIFIDRDPKYFSHVLNYLRNVDIESNGFDLPDAIDLKELSKEAKFFNIKGLGELAKKYVNSMDTKILDENQILDLLDLCQFDRNSKFKLIYRATRDGFSAANFHQKCDNISSTLTIIQTSTGEVLGGYTEQAWDSSASYKYDPDAFGFSLINNLNLRELKFLGRDGNYSTYCHGNYGPTFCSPNGTY
;
A
#
# COMPACT_ATOMS: atom_id res chain seq x y z
N MET A 1 -12.49 99.77 50.12
CA MET A 1 -11.31 99.09 49.51
C MET A 1 -11.19 97.64 49.95
N SER A 2 -11.49 97.32 51.23
CA SER A 2 -11.52 95.95 51.79
C SER A 2 -12.46 94.97 51.09
N ASP A 3 -13.70 95.36 50.78
CA ASP A 3 -14.72 94.37 50.37
C ASP A 3 -14.56 93.90 48.92
N LYS A 4 -14.17 94.79 47.99
CA LYS A 4 -13.82 94.40 46.62
C LYS A 4 -12.63 93.44 46.55
N PHE A 5 -11.69 93.55 47.48
CA PHE A 5 -10.53 92.65 47.52
C PHE A 5 -10.92 91.25 48.01
N LYS A 6 -11.80 91.16 49.02
CA LYS A 6 -12.36 89.88 49.48
C LYS A 6 -13.18 89.18 48.42
N GLU A 7 -13.99 89.93 47.67
CA GLU A 7 -14.79 89.39 46.57
C GLU A 7 -13.91 88.87 45.41
N LEU A 8 -12.84 89.60 45.08
CA LEU A 8 -11.85 89.17 44.08
C LEU A 8 -11.08 87.92 44.54
N LEU A 9 -10.69 87.87 45.83
CA LEU A 9 -10.01 86.73 46.43
C LEU A 9 -10.89 85.48 46.41
N GLY A 10 -12.16 85.61 46.80
CA GLY A 10 -13.14 84.51 46.74
C GLY A 10 -13.36 84.01 45.31
N SER A 11 -13.43 84.91 44.32
CA SER A 11 -13.50 84.52 42.90
C SER A 11 -12.26 83.76 42.43
N PHE A 12 -11.07 84.13 42.92
CA PHE A 12 -9.83 83.44 42.57
C PHE A 12 -9.75 82.04 43.20
N GLU A 13 -10.11 81.90 44.47
CA GLU A 13 -10.19 80.60 45.16
C GLU A 13 -11.19 79.66 44.50
N GLN A 14 -12.35 80.18 44.07
CA GLN A 14 -13.36 79.39 43.36
C GLN A 14 -12.83 78.86 42.01
N LYS A 15 -12.14 79.72 41.24
CA LYS A 15 -11.50 79.31 39.98
C LYS A 15 -10.36 78.31 40.21
N LEU A 16 -9.59 78.47 41.29
CA LEU A 16 -8.52 77.55 41.66
C LEU A 16 -9.08 76.16 41.99
N ASN A 17 -10.20 76.09 42.71
CA ASN A 17 -10.87 74.83 43.03
C ASN A 17 -11.39 74.14 41.76
N ILE A 18 -12.03 74.87 40.84
CA ILE A 18 -12.47 74.31 39.55
C ILE A 18 -11.26 73.74 38.78
N LEU A 19 -10.15 74.48 38.73
CA LEU A 19 -8.93 74.04 38.05
C LEU A 19 -8.34 72.76 38.68
N ASN A 20 -8.40 72.64 40.01
CA ASN A 20 -7.94 71.44 40.71
C ASN A 20 -8.87 70.24 40.45
N ASP A 21 -10.18 70.46 40.45
CA ASP A 21 -11.18 69.43 40.15
C ASP A 21 -11.03 68.93 38.69
N ASP A 22 -10.91 69.86 37.74
CA ASP A 22 -10.66 69.54 36.33
C ASP A 22 -9.34 68.78 36.16
N CYS A 23 -8.28 69.19 36.84
CA CYS A 23 -6.99 68.50 36.82
C CYS A 23 -7.10 67.07 37.38
N SER A 24 -7.88 66.87 38.45
CA SER A 24 -8.15 65.55 39.03
C SER A 24 -8.91 64.65 38.05
N ILE A 25 -9.92 65.19 37.35
CA ILE A 25 -10.67 64.46 36.33
C ILE A 25 -9.75 64.03 35.18
N VAL A 26 -8.90 64.95 34.69
CA VAL A 26 -7.95 64.67 33.61
C VAL A 26 -6.91 63.62 34.04
N GLN A 27 -6.41 63.70 35.28
CA GLN A 27 -5.48 62.69 35.82
C GLN A 27 -6.12 61.31 35.89
N LYS A 28 -7.37 61.23 36.35
CA LYS A 28 -8.11 59.96 36.40
C LYS A 28 -8.35 59.39 35.01
N ALA A 29 -8.79 60.21 34.06
CA ALA A 29 -9.00 59.79 32.68
C ALA A 29 -7.69 59.31 32.03
N ALA A 30 -6.56 59.98 32.29
CA ALA A 30 -5.25 59.57 31.81
C ALA A 30 -4.82 58.21 32.40
N GLN A 31 -5.08 57.98 33.69
CA GLN A 31 -4.79 56.69 34.34
C GLN A 31 -5.65 55.55 33.76
N GLU A 32 -6.94 55.78 33.55
CA GLU A 32 -7.84 54.81 32.91
C GLU A 32 -7.39 54.47 31.47
N LEU A 33 -6.95 55.49 30.71
CA LEU A 33 -6.42 55.27 29.36
C LEU A 33 -5.16 54.40 29.36
N ILE A 34 -4.24 54.65 30.30
CA ILE A 34 -3.01 53.84 30.45
C ILE A 34 -3.35 52.38 30.75
N VAL A 35 -4.32 52.13 31.62
CA VAL A 35 -4.78 50.76 31.94
C VAL A 35 -5.34 50.08 30.69
N ASN A 36 -6.25 50.74 29.98
CA ASN A 36 -6.86 50.19 28.76
C ASN A 36 -5.83 49.86 27.68
N VAL A 37 -4.83 50.74 27.47
CA VAL A 37 -3.74 50.51 26.50
C VAL A 37 -2.90 49.29 26.89
N ASN A 38 -2.62 49.11 28.18
CA ASN A 38 -1.85 47.95 28.66
C ASN A 38 -2.63 46.64 28.51
N ASP A 39 -3.93 46.64 28.82
CA ASP A 39 -4.81 45.49 28.65
C ASP A 39 -4.95 45.09 27.17
N GLU A 40 -5.11 46.06 26.28
CA GLU A 40 -5.17 45.83 24.83
C GLU A 40 -3.83 45.30 24.30
N LYS A 41 -2.71 45.86 24.77
CA LYS A 41 -1.36 45.36 24.42
C LYS A 41 -1.19 43.90 24.84
N GLN A 42 -1.59 43.54 26.06
CA GLN A 42 -1.50 42.17 26.55
C GLN A 42 -2.42 41.21 25.78
N THR A 43 -3.62 41.67 25.41
CA THR A 43 -4.55 40.91 24.56
C THR A 43 -3.95 40.67 23.18
N ASN A 44 -3.35 41.69 22.56
CA ASN A 44 -2.68 41.59 21.28
C ASN A 44 -1.46 40.65 21.33
N GLU A 45 -0.65 40.71 22.40
CA GLU A 45 0.45 39.77 22.62
C GLU A 45 -0.04 38.32 22.75
N ASN A 46 -1.16 38.09 23.43
CA ASN A 46 -1.78 36.77 23.55
C ASN A 46 -2.36 36.27 22.21
N MET A 47 -2.97 37.16 21.44
CA MET A 47 -3.43 36.86 20.08
C MET A 47 -2.24 36.50 19.17
N ILE A 48 -1.15 37.27 19.20
CA ILE A 48 0.07 36.99 18.44
C ILE A 48 0.65 35.62 18.83
N LYS A 49 0.72 35.29 20.14
CA LYS A 49 1.14 33.95 20.60
C LYS A 49 0.23 32.84 20.06
N THR A 50 -1.07 33.09 20.01
CA THR A 50 -2.07 32.15 19.49
C THR A 50 -1.92 31.97 17.97
N PHE A 51 -1.75 33.05 17.21
CA PHE A 51 -1.51 32.99 15.75
C PHE A 51 -0.16 32.33 15.42
N LYS A 52 0.89 32.58 16.21
CA LYS A 52 2.17 31.87 16.07
C LYS A 52 2.07 30.36 16.30
N LYS A 53 1.16 29.91 17.18
CA LYS A 53 0.86 28.48 17.36
C LYS A 53 0.23 27.86 16.09
N PHE A 54 -0.47 28.65 15.29
CA PHE A 54 -0.97 28.21 13.98
C PHE A 54 0.10 28.31 12.88
N GLU A 55 1.05 29.24 12.95
CA GLU A 55 2.24 29.27 12.07
C GLU A 55 3.17 28.06 12.27
N THR A 56 3.26 27.49 13.48
CA THR A 56 4.00 26.24 13.73
C THR A 56 3.34 24.99 13.13
N ILE A 57 2.18 25.12 12.48
CA ILE A 57 1.69 24.18 11.47
C ILE A 57 2.48 24.45 10.17
N ASP A 58 3.80 24.43 10.27
CA ASP A 58 4.73 24.58 9.17
C ASP A 58 4.45 23.40 8.24
N SER A 59 3.81 23.68 7.10
CA SER A 59 2.97 22.77 6.30
C SER A 59 3.13 21.29 6.64
N ASP A 60 2.20 20.72 7.41
CA ASP A 60 2.11 19.26 7.65
C ASP A 60 2.09 18.47 6.33
N ILE A 61 1.73 19.14 5.23
CA ILE A 61 1.72 18.61 3.88
C ILE A 61 3.15 18.45 3.35
N VAL A 62 3.55 17.20 3.18
CA VAL A 62 4.74 16.80 2.43
C VAL A 62 4.35 16.59 0.96
N LYS A 63 5.06 17.28 0.06
CA LYS A 63 4.93 17.11 -1.39
C LYS A 63 5.98 16.12 -1.90
N LEU A 64 5.54 15.14 -2.67
CA LEU A 64 6.39 14.11 -3.27
C LEU A 64 6.25 14.16 -4.78
N ASN A 65 7.36 14.06 -5.51
CA ASN A 65 7.40 13.90 -6.94
C ASN A 65 7.97 12.52 -7.27
N VAL A 66 7.11 11.59 -7.69
CA VAL A 66 7.47 10.20 -7.97
C VAL A 66 7.47 10.01 -9.49
N GLY A 67 8.66 9.93 -10.09
CA GLY A 67 8.81 9.75 -11.54
C GLY A 67 8.10 10.82 -12.39
N GLY A 68 7.94 12.03 -11.87
CA GLY A 68 7.22 13.14 -12.53
C GLY A 68 5.77 13.32 -12.07
N THR A 69 5.19 12.37 -11.33
CA THR A 69 3.82 12.50 -10.80
C THR A 69 3.85 13.09 -9.39
N LEU A 70 3.05 14.13 -9.17
CA LEU A 70 2.97 14.83 -7.89
C LEU A 70 1.96 14.15 -6.95
N PHE A 71 2.41 13.89 -5.73
CA PHE A 71 1.60 13.43 -4.61
C PHE A 71 1.72 14.41 -3.46
N SER A 72 0.71 14.44 -2.60
CA SER A 72 0.71 15.23 -1.37
C SER A 72 0.05 14.43 -0.25
N THR A 73 0.62 14.50 0.95
CA THR A 73 0.12 13.80 2.13
C THR A 73 0.64 14.47 3.40
N LEU A 74 0.18 14.04 4.56
CA LEU A 74 0.67 14.55 5.84
C LEU A 74 2.00 13.90 6.23
N ARG A 75 2.86 14.64 6.94
CA ARG A 75 4.06 14.12 7.60
C ARG A 75 3.72 12.92 8.47
N SER A 76 2.63 13.02 9.24
CA SER A 76 2.13 11.96 10.12
C SER A 76 1.77 10.66 9.39
N THR A 77 1.34 10.73 8.13
CA THR A 77 1.12 9.55 7.28
C THR A 77 2.43 8.84 6.96
N LEU A 78 3.47 9.60 6.60
CA LEU A 78 4.76 9.08 6.16
C LEU A 78 5.62 8.57 7.33
N THR A 79 5.43 9.13 8.52
CA THR A 79 6.14 8.76 9.76
C THR A 79 5.31 7.85 10.68
N LYS A 80 4.25 7.23 10.17
CA LYS A 80 3.36 6.37 10.97
C LYS A 80 4.13 5.14 11.47
N GLN A 81 4.10 4.92 12.77
CA GLN A 81 4.69 3.76 13.42
C GLN A 81 3.77 2.54 13.24
N ILE A 82 4.24 1.52 12.51
CA ILE A 82 3.46 0.32 12.17
C ILE A 82 4.10 -0.88 12.88
N LYS A 83 3.28 -1.71 13.50
CA LYS A 83 3.70 -2.94 14.18
C LYS A 83 3.43 -4.17 13.32
N ASP A 84 4.21 -5.22 13.53
CA ASP A 84 3.92 -6.55 12.99
C ASP A 84 2.80 -7.25 13.78
N LYS A 85 2.39 -8.42 13.29
CA LYS A 85 1.35 -9.26 13.92
C LYS A 85 1.67 -9.70 15.36
N ASN A 86 2.92 -9.61 15.77
CA ASN A 86 3.38 -9.97 17.12
C ASN A 86 3.54 -8.72 18.02
N GLY A 87 3.12 -7.54 17.53
CA GLY A 87 3.22 -6.28 18.25
C GLY A 87 4.61 -5.62 18.22
N LYS A 88 5.56 -6.16 17.46
CA LYS A 88 6.91 -5.59 17.32
C LYS A 88 6.90 -4.48 16.27
N MET A 89 7.58 -3.37 16.55
CA MET A 89 7.65 -2.26 15.61
C MET A 89 8.45 -2.63 14.36
N TYR A 90 7.95 -2.26 13.18
CA TYR A 90 8.76 -2.30 11.97
C TYR A 90 9.88 -1.26 12.05
N SER A 91 10.96 -1.53 11.31
CA SER A 91 12.01 -0.54 11.10
C SER A 91 11.46 0.69 10.35
N PRO A 92 12.02 1.90 10.57
CA PRO A 92 11.61 3.09 9.85
C PRO A 92 11.56 2.90 8.33
N ASN A 93 10.48 3.38 7.72
CA ASN A 93 10.36 3.36 6.26
C ASN A 93 11.27 4.44 5.63
N MET A 94 11.39 4.43 4.30
CA MET A 94 12.23 5.39 3.58
C MET A 94 11.83 6.85 3.84
N PHE A 95 10.53 7.15 3.87
CA PHE A 95 10.03 8.52 4.06
C PHE A 95 10.30 9.02 5.48
N GLU A 96 10.07 8.18 6.49
CA GLU A 96 10.44 8.47 7.87
C GLU A 96 11.94 8.75 7.99
N SER A 97 12.76 7.95 7.30
CA SER A 97 14.22 8.14 7.29
C SER A 97 14.62 9.49 6.68
N ILE A 98 13.97 9.90 5.58
CA ILE A 98 14.19 11.20 4.94
C ILE A 98 13.73 12.35 5.84
N LEU A 99 12.51 12.24 6.37
CA LEU A 99 11.85 13.30 7.14
C LEU A 99 12.46 13.51 8.52
N ASN A 100 13.14 12.50 9.06
CA ASN A 100 13.90 12.57 10.30
C ASN A 100 15.40 12.90 10.06
N GLY A 101 15.82 13.12 8.81
CA GLY A 101 17.17 13.56 8.46
C GLY A 101 18.23 12.47 8.40
N PHE A 102 17.85 11.19 8.49
CA PHE A 102 18.77 10.07 8.32
C PHE A 102 19.20 9.88 6.86
N VAL A 103 18.37 10.33 5.91
CA VAL A 103 18.64 10.25 4.47
C VAL A 103 18.43 11.63 3.85
N LYS A 104 19.40 12.10 3.08
CA LYS A 104 19.31 13.41 2.40
C LYS A 104 18.38 13.32 1.17
N PRO A 105 17.28 14.07 1.12
CA PRO A 105 16.38 14.07 -0.03
C PRO A 105 16.96 14.82 -1.24
N LYS A 106 16.47 14.44 -2.42
CA LYS A 106 16.53 15.28 -3.63
C LYS A 106 15.23 16.05 -3.75
N TYR A 107 15.28 17.23 -4.36
CA TYR A 107 14.10 18.06 -4.59
C TYR A 107 13.96 18.39 -6.06
N ASP A 108 12.71 18.52 -6.53
CA ASP A 108 12.42 19.09 -7.84
C ASP A 108 12.42 20.64 -7.81
N VAL A 109 12.14 21.25 -8.97
CA VAL A 109 12.06 22.72 -9.11
C VAL A 109 11.01 23.38 -8.21
N ASN A 110 10.00 22.63 -7.77
CA ASN A 110 8.91 23.07 -6.91
C ASN A 110 9.15 22.73 -5.42
N LYS A 111 10.37 22.30 -5.06
CA LYS A 111 10.75 21.86 -3.71
C LYS A 111 9.98 20.63 -3.21
N ALA A 112 9.37 19.84 -4.09
CA ALA A 112 8.83 18.53 -3.71
C ALA A 112 9.96 17.51 -3.60
N ILE A 113 9.87 16.56 -2.66
CA ILE A 113 10.86 15.48 -2.52
C ILE A 113 10.78 14.60 -3.77
N PHE A 114 11.87 14.56 -4.54
CA PHE A 114 11.94 13.80 -5.78
C PHE A 114 12.37 12.35 -5.53
N ILE A 115 11.63 11.43 -6.14
CA ILE A 115 11.82 9.99 -6.06
C ILE A 115 11.83 9.43 -7.48
N ASP A 116 12.95 8.83 -7.85
CA ASP A 116 13.18 8.24 -9.17
C ASP A 116 12.57 6.83 -9.25
N ARG A 117 11.24 6.75 -9.29
CA ARG A 117 10.44 5.51 -9.35
C ARG A 117 9.21 5.70 -10.23
N ASP A 118 8.67 4.59 -10.75
CA ASP A 118 7.40 4.59 -11.47
C ASP A 118 6.23 4.93 -10.51
N PRO A 119 5.43 5.98 -10.78
CA PRO A 119 4.31 6.36 -9.92
C PRO A 119 3.12 5.38 -9.94
N LYS A 120 3.07 4.44 -10.89
CA LYS A 120 1.91 3.56 -11.13
C LYS A 120 1.35 2.90 -9.86
N TYR A 121 2.21 2.42 -8.97
CA TYR A 121 1.81 1.72 -7.74
C TYR A 121 1.91 2.57 -6.47
N PHE A 122 2.37 3.82 -6.60
CA PHE A 122 2.66 4.67 -5.45
C PHE A 122 1.41 5.07 -4.66
N SER A 123 0.27 5.20 -5.33
CA SER A 123 -1.02 5.48 -4.67
C SER A 123 -1.39 4.39 -3.66
N HIS A 124 -1.08 3.12 -3.94
CA HIS A 124 -1.35 1.98 -3.05
C HIS A 124 -0.40 1.97 -1.86
N VAL A 125 0.89 2.28 -2.09
CA VAL A 125 1.86 2.54 -1.03
C VAL A 125 1.35 3.61 -0.06
N LEU A 126 0.86 4.72 -0.61
CA LEU A 126 0.40 5.84 0.19
C LEU A 126 -0.91 5.52 0.94
N ASN A 127 -1.84 4.83 0.29
CA ASN A 127 -3.09 4.40 0.91
C ASN A 127 -2.86 3.38 2.03
N TYR A 128 -1.88 2.49 1.87
CA TYR A 128 -1.45 1.61 2.96
C TYR A 128 -1.00 2.43 4.17
N LEU A 129 -0.11 3.41 3.99
CA LEU A 129 0.38 4.27 5.09
C LEU A 129 -0.74 5.11 5.74
N ARG A 130 -1.75 5.53 4.96
CA ARG A 130 -2.92 6.26 5.48
C ARG A 130 -3.80 5.38 6.34
N ASN A 131 -4.21 4.24 5.80
CA ASN A 131 -5.34 3.46 6.31
C ASN A 131 -4.93 2.27 7.15
N VAL A 132 -3.64 1.88 7.20
CA VAL A 132 -3.19 0.77 8.04
C VAL A 132 -3.48 1.10 9.50
N ASP A 133 -4.52 0.48 10.03
CA ASP A 133 -4.95 0.70 11.41
C ASP A 133 -4.33 -0.38 12.31
N ILE A 134 -3.85 0.07 13.47
CA ILE A 134 -3.07 -0.74 14.42
C ILE A 134 -3.97 -1.80 15.07
N GLU A 135 -5.28 -1.55 15.10
CA GLU A 135 -6.25 -2.33 15.88
C GLU A 135 -7.08 -3.32 15.05
N SER A 136 -7.33 -3.03 13.77
CA SER A 136 -8.30 -3.78 12.95
C SER A 136 -7.71 -4.81 11.97
N ASN A 137 -6.38 -4.92 11.90
CA ASN A 137 -5.67 -6.06 11.28
C ASN A 137 -6.11 -6.43 9.84
N GLY A 138 -6.48 -5.44 9.02
CA GLY A 138 -6.76 -5.63 7.60
C GLY A 138 -6.56 -4.36 6.79
N PHE A 139 -5.68 -4.42 5.79
CA PHE A 139 -5.68 -3.50 4.66
C PHE A 139 -5.94 -4.37 3.43
N ASP A 140 -7.02 -4.10 2.71
CA ASP A 140 -7.35 -4.86 1.51
C ASP A 140 -6.69 -4.25 0.29
N LEU A 141 -6.04 -5.10 -0.50
CA LEU A 141 -5.48 -4.72 -1.78
C LEU A 141 -6.54 -4.89 -2.88
N PRO A 142 -6.56 -4.02 -3.90
CA PRO A 142 -7.46 -4.19 -5.05
C PRO A 142 -7.21 -5.53 -5.76
N ASP A 143 -8.26 -6.22 -6.19
CA ASP A 143 -8.15 -7.56 -6.81
C ASP A 143 -7.27 -7.58 -8.07
N ALA A 144 -7.30 -6.51 -8.87
CA ALA A 144 -6.58 -6.40 -10.14
C ALA A 144 -5.14 -5.83 -10.00
N ILE A 145 -4.62 -5.67 -8.78
CA ILE A 145 -3.29 -5.08 -8.60
C ILE A 145 -2.18 -6.07 -8.94
N ASP A 146 -1.14 -5.59 -9.63
CA ASP A 146 0.09 -6.37 -9.80
C ASP A 146 0.86 -6.41 -8.47
N LEU A 147 0.68 -7.48 -7.72
CA LEU A 147 1.32 -7.72 -6.42
C LEU A 147 2.85 -7.83 -6.52
N LYS A 148 3.40 -8.22 -7.68
CA LYS A 148 4.84 -8.34 -7.89
C LYS A 148 5.46 -6.95 -7.96
N GLU A 149 4.91 -6.09 -8.79
CA GLU A 149 5.37 -4.69 -8.87
C GLU A 149 5.11 -3.95 -7.55
N LEU A 150 3.96 -4.16 -6.91
CA LEU A 150 3.70 -3.61 -5.58
C LEU A 150 4.72 -4.09 -4.53
N SER A 151 5.09 -5.37 -4.55
CA SER A 151 6.11 -5.94 -3.65
C SER A 151 7.50 -5.34 -3.89
N LYS A 152 7.85 -5.04 -5.15
CA LYS A 152 9.08 -4.31 -5.49
C LYS A 152 9.06 -2.88 -4.93
N GLU A 153 7.96 -2.15 -5.08
CA GLU A 153 7.81 -0.82 -4.50
C GLU A 153 7.85 -0.86 -2.96
N ALA A 154 7.14 -1.80 -2.34
CA ALA A 154 7.14 -1.96 -0.88
C ALA A 154 8.54 -2.25 -0.34
N LYS A 155 9.35 -3.05 -1.05
CA LYS A 155 10.78 -3.26 -0.72
C LYS A 155 11.59 -1.99 -0.88
N PHE A 156 11.42 -1.27 -2.00
CA PHE A 156 12.16 -0.03 -2.26
C PHE A 156 11.90 1.03 -1.18
N PHE A 157 10.64 1.24 -0.80
CA PHE A 157 10.27 2.21 0.25
C PHE A 157 10.45 1.68 1.69
N ASN A 158 10.95 0.46 1.86
CA ASN A 158 11.08 -0.24 3.15
C ASN A 158 9.77 -0.31 3.95
N ILE A 159 8.64 -0.59 3.28
CA ILE A 159 7.32 -0.74 3.90
C ILE A 159 7.04 -2.22 4.10
N LYS A 160 7.60 -2.77 5.18
CA LYS A 160 7.59 -4.21 5.45
C LYS A 160 6.20 -4.82 5.51
N GLY A 161 5.27 -4.20 6.23
CA GLY A 161 3.91 -4.72 6.36
C GLY A 161 3.14 -4.77 5.02
N LEU A 162 3.38 -3.82 4.11
CA LEU A 162 2.83 -3.88 2.75
C LEU A 162 3.48 -4.99 1.93
N GLY A 163 4.79 -5.21 2.09
CA GLY A 163 5.50 -6.31 1.45
C GLY A 163 5.02 -7.68 1.94
N GLU A 164 4.73 -7.83 3.23
CA GLU A 164 4.14 -9.04 3.80
C GLU A 164 2.71 -9.25 3.30
N LEU A 165 1.91 -8.18 3.23
CA LEU A 165 0.57 -8.23 2.68
C LEU A 165 0.58 -8.66 1.21
N ALA A 166 1.43 -8.04 0.38
CA ALA A 166 1.56 -8.40 -1.02
C ALA A 166 1.94 -9.88 -1.20
N LYS A 167 2.78 -10.43 -0.31
CA LYS A 167 3.13 -11.85 -0.28
C LYS A 167 2.01 -12.76 0.21
N LYS A 168 1.15 -12.30 1.13
CA LYS A 168 0.01 -13.08 1.62
C LYS A 168 -0.98 -13.42 0.49
N TYR A 169 -1.16 -12.50 -0.46
CA TYR A 169 -1.97 -12.71 -1.65
C TYR A 169 -1.22 -13.45 -2.78
N VAL A 170 0.07 -13.72 -2.61
CA VAL A 170 0.77 -14.68 -3.47
C VAL A 170 0.41 -16.07 -2.98
N ASN A 171 -0.33 -16.78 -3.81
CA ASN A 171 -0.68 -18.17 -3.60
C ASN A 171 0.58 -19.02 -3.29
N SER A 172 0.64 -19.63 -2.11
CA SER A 172 1.76 -20.53 -1.77
C SER A 172 1.48 -21.92 -2.36
N MET A 173 1.68 -22.07 -3.67
CA MET A 173 1.69 -23.40 -4.28
C MET A 173 2.91 -24.17 -3.77
N ASP A 174 2.72 -25.36 -3.19
CA ASP A 174 3.84 -26.23 -2.77
C ASP A 174 4.51 -26.87 -3.99
N THR A 175 5.38 -26.10 -4.64
CA THR A 175 6.13 -26.50 -5.82
C THR A 175 7.63 -26.30 -5.62
N LYS A 176 8.42 -27.18 -6.23
CA LYS A 176 9.88 -27.05 -6.35
C LYS A 176 10.32 -26.64 -7.76
N ILE A 177 9.36 -26.50 -8.67
CA ILE A 177 9.60 -26.15 -10.08
C ILE A 177 9.49 -24.64 -10.29
N LEU A 178 8.55 -24.00 -9.58
CA LEU A 178 8.23 -22.58 -9.78
C LEU A 178 8.68 -21.73 -8.59
N ASP A 179 9.22 -20.56 -8.89
CA ASP A 179 9.37 -19.48 -7.90
C ASP A 179 8.07 -18.65 -7.75
N GLU A 180 8.06 -17.72 -6.80
CA GLU A 180 6.90 -16.85 -6.51
C GLU A 180 6.40 -16.09 -7.75
N ASN A 181 7.29 -15.64 -8.64
CA ASN A 181 6.89 -14.91 -9.84
C ASN A 181 6.29 -15.85 -10.89
N GLN A 182 6.89 -17.02 -11.06
CA GLN A 182 6.41 -18.03 -12.00
C GLN A 182 5.06 -18.61 -11.59
N ILE A 183 4.77 -18.67 -10.28
CA ILE A 183 3.43 -19.02 -9.79
C ILE A 183 2.41 -17.97 -10.25
N LEU A 184 2.71 -16.68 -10.12
CA LEU A 184 1.81 -15.61 -10.59
C LEU A 184 1.60 -15.68 -12.11
N ASP A 185 2.69 -15.87 -12.86
CA ASP A 185 2.64 -16.01 -14.31
C ASP A 185 1.77 -17.20 -14.74
N LEU A 186 1.83 -18.32 -14.01
CA LEU A 186 0.98 -19.48 -14.24
C LEU A 186 -0.49 -19.19 -13.96
N LEU A 187 -0.80 -18.55 -12.82
CA LEU A 187 -2.18 -18.21 -12.45
C LEU A 187 -2.81 -17.28 -13.48
N ASP A 188 -2.06 -16.26 -13.93
CA ASP A 188 -2.51 -15.34 -14.97
C ASP A 188 -2.71 -16.06 -16.32
N LEU A 189 -1.72 -16.87 -16.75
CA LEU A 189 -1.80 -17.61 -18.00
C LEU A 189 -2.99 -18.56 -18.03
N CYS A 190 -3.22 -19.28 -16.94
CA CYS A 190 -4.28 -20.27 -16.81
C CYS A 190 -5.62 -19.67 -16.33
N GLN A 191 -5.70 -18.35 -16.15
CA GLN A 191 -6.91 -17.63 -15.71
C GLN A 191 -7.48 -18.14 -14.36
N PHE A 192 -6.60 -18.58 -13.45
CA PHE A 192 -7.00 -18.92 -12.09
C PHE A 192 -7.09 -17.68 -11.20
N ASP A 193 -8.06 -17.68 -10.27
CA ASP A 193 -8.09 -16.68 -9.21
C ASP A 193 -6.80 -16.77 -8.38
N ARG A 194 -6.19 -15.63 -8.04
CA ARG A 194 -4.93 -15.59 -7.27
C ARG A 194 -5.08 -16.15 -5.85
N ASN A 195 -6.31 -16.18 -5.31
CA ASN A 195 -6.66 -16.78 -4.03
C ASN A 195 -7.05 -18.27 -4.14
N SER A 196 -7.00 -18.86 -5.34
CA SER A 196 -7.29 -20.29 -5.55
C SER A 196 -6.42 -21.15 -4.63
N LYS A 197 -6.95 -22.22 -4.04
CA LYS A 197 -6.15 -23.04 -3.11
C LYS A 197 -5.69 -24.31 -3.80
N PHE A 198 -4.39 -24.49 -3.92
CA PHE A 198 -3.79 -25.69 -4.48
C PHE A 198 -3.29 -26.62 -3.37
N LYS A 199 -3.64 -27.91 -3.48
CA LYS A 199 -3.13 -28.96 -2.60
C LYS A 199 -2.23 -29.88 -3.43
N LEU A 200 -0.97 -30.01 -3.03
CA LEU A 200 -0.06 -30.96 -3.65
C LEU A 200 -0.50 -32.41 -3.35
N ILE A 201 -0.94 -33.14 -4.38
CA ILE A 201 -1.35 -34.54 -4.27
C ILE A 201 -0.25 -35.52 -4.71
N TYR A 202 0.58 -35.13 -5.69
CA TYR A 202 1.63 -35.97 -6.26
C TYR A 202 2.85 -35.12 -6.64
N ARG A 203 4.05 -35.66 -6.40
CA ARG A 203 5.32 -35.09 -6.85
C ARG A 203 6.27 -36.24 -7.20
N ALA A 204 6.70 -36.35 -8.45
CA ALA A 204 7.52 -37.46 -8.92
C ALA A 204 8.83 -37.66 -8.11
N THR A 205 9.49 -36.58 -7.68
CA THR A 205 10.69 -36.65 -6.83
C THR A 205 10.45 -37.14 -5.41
N ARG A 206 9.19 -37.16 -4.94
CA ARG A 206 8.76 -37.69 -3.64
C ARG A 206 8.12 -39.07 -3.77
N ASP A 207 7.26 -39.25 -4.77
CA ASP A 207 6.34 -40.38 -4.89
C ASP A 207 6.77 -41.41 -5.96
N GLY A 208 7.80 -41.10 -6.76
CA GLY A 208 8.30 -41.94 -7.85
C GLY A 208 7.82 -41.48 -9.23
N PHE A 209 8.63 -41.75 -10.26
CA PHE A 209 8.42 -41.25 -11.64
C PHE A 209 7.58 -42.18 -12.53
N SER A 210 7.13 -43.34 -12.06
CA SER A 210 6.37 -44.27 -12.89
C SER A 210 4.90 -43.86 -13.03
N ALA A 211 4.26 -44.27 -14.13
CA ALA A 211 2.80 -44.13 -14.32
C ALA A 211 2.02 -44.76 -13.15
N ALA A 212 2.45 -45.92 -12.68
CA ALA A 212 1.84 -46.58 -11.53
C ALA A 212 1.87 -45.71 -10.25
N ASN A 213 2.95 -44.96 -10.02
CA ASN A 213 3.03 -44.04 -8.87
C ASN A 213 2.06 -42.87 -9.01
N PHE A 214 1.92 -42.33 -10.23
CA PHE A 214 0.94 -41.27 -10.52
C PHE A 214 -0.48 -41.78 -10.26
N HIS A 215 -0.87 -42.89 -10.89
CA HIS A 215 -2.22 -43.44 -10.75
C HIS A 215 -2.56 -43.86 -9.31
N GLN A 216 -1.60 -44.38 -8.55
CA GLN A 216 -1.78 -44.65 -7.11
C GLN A 216 -2.18 -43.41 -6.29
N LYS A 217 -1.75 -42.21 -6.72
CA LYS A 217 -1.97 -40.96 -5.99
C LYS A 217 -3.07 -40.08 -6.58
N CYS A 218 -3.28 -40.15 -7.90
CA CYS A 218 -4.09 -39.19 -8.65
C CYS A 218 -5.39 -39.77 -9.20
N ASP A 219 -5.57 -41.09 -9.26
CA ASP A 219 -6.83 -41.67 -9.72
C ASP A 219 -7.99 -41.31 -8.78
N ASN A 220 -9.15 -41.08 -9.39
CA ASN A 220 -10.39 -40.59 -8.80
C ASN A 220 -10.33 -39.15 -8.25
N ILE A 221 -9.28 -38.39 -8.60
CA ILE A 221 -9.17 -36.97 -8.26
C ILE A 221 -9.44 -36.12 -9.51
N SER A 222 -10.49 -35.33 -9.48
CA SER A 222 -10.87 -34.32 -10.47
C SER A 222 -10.17 -32.98 -10.24
N SER A 223 -10.30 -32.05 -11.20
CA SER A 223 -9.81 -30.67 -11.10
C SER A 223 -8.31 -30.60 -10.76
N THR A 224 -7.51 -31.28 -11.56
CA THR A 224 -6.07 -31.43 -11.34
C THR A 224 -5.26 -30.54 -12.27
N LEU A 225 -4.28 -29.82 -11.69
CA LEU A 225 -3.26 -29.06 -12.41
C LEU A 225 -1.94 -29.85 -12.38
N THR A 226 -1.41 -30.17 -13.55
CA THR A 226 -0.14 -30.85 -13.72
C THR A 226 0.92 -29.85 -14.16
N ILE A 227 2.09 -29.86 -13.51
CA ILE A 227 3.25 -29.02 -13.85
C ILE A 227 4.46 -29.94 -14.04
N ILE A 228 5.09 -29.84 -15.20
CA ILE A 228 6.23 -30.66 -15.62
C ILE A 228 7.39 -29.73 -15.93
N GLN A 229 8.57 -30.05 -15.38
CA GLN A 229 9.83 -29.46 -15.79
C GLN A 229 10.61 -30.49 -16.60
N THR A 230 10.99 -30.13 -17.83
CA THR A 230 11.82 -30.98 -18.67
C THR A 230 13.28 -30.92 -18.23
N SER A 231 14.10 -31.87 -18.68
CA SER A 231 15.55 -31.84 -18.43
C SER A 231 16.27 -30.66 -19.08
N THR A 232 15.64 -30.04 -20.10
CA THR A 232 16.09 -28.83 -20.78
C THR A 232 15.69 -27.54 -20.04
N GLY A 233 14.91 -27.64 -18.96
CA GLY A 233 14.49 -26.51 -18.13
C GLY A 233 13.18 -25.85 -18.58
N GLU A 234 12.49 -26.42 -19.57
CA GLU A 234 11.18 -25.96 -20.02
C GLU A 234 10.11 -26.35 -19.00
N VAL A 235 9.09 -25.51 -18.86
CA VAL A 235 7.98 -25.72 -17.92
C VAL A 235 6.68 -25.72 -18.69
N LEU A 236 6.01 -26.85 -18.66
CA LEU A 236 4.76 -27.11 -19.38
C LEU A 236 3.81 -27.91 -18.50
N GLY A 237 2.56 -28.04 -18.93
CA GLY A 237 1.59 -28.80 -18.19
C GLY A 237 0.18 -28.72 -18.75
N GLY A 238 -0.77 -29.09 -17.92
CA GLY A 238 -2.17 -29.04 -18.28
C GLY A 238 -3.10 -29.11 -17.09
N TYR A 239 -4.34 -28.73 -17.33
CA TYR A 239 -5.43 -28.78 -16.37
C TYR A 239 -6.58 -29.61 -16.93
N THR A 240 -7.29 -30.30 -16.05
CA THR A 240 -8.55 -30.98 -16.38
C THR A 240 -9.43 -31.07 -15.14
N GLU A 241 -10.74 -30.89 -15.32
CA GLU A 241 -11.78 -31.20 -14.33
C GLU A 241 -12.10 -32.69 -14.27
N GLN A 242 -11.73 -33.47 -15.28
CA GLN A 242 -11.96 -34.92 -15.28
C GLN A 242 -11.06 -35.65 -14.29
N ALA A 243 -11.61 -36.66 -13.62
CA ALA A 243 -10.82 -37.53 -12.76
C ALA A 243 -9.98 -38.51 -13.58
N TRP A 244 -8.74 -38.78 -13.17
CA TRP A 244 -7.95 -39.90 -13.71
C TRP A 244 -8.53 -41.24 -13.22
N ASP A 245 -8.51 -42.30 -14.02
CA ASP A 245 -9.11 -43.58 -13.61
C ASP A 245 -8.51 -44.84 -14.26
N SER A 246 -7.38 -44.70 -14.97
CA SER A 246 -6.72 -45.82 -15.66
C SER A 246 -7.59 -46.61 -16.65
N SER A 247 -8.74 -46.08 -17.09
CA SER A 247 -9.76 -46.78 -17.90
C SER A 247 -9.36 -47.13 -19.35
N ALA A 248 -8.18 -46.70 -19.80
CA ALA A 248 -7.74 -46.72 -21.19
C ALA A 248 -8.71 -46.00 -22.15
N SER A 249 -9.39 -44.97 -21.67
CA SER A 249 -10.41 -44.22 -22.42
C SER A 249 -10.09 -42.73 -22.52
N TYR A 250 -10.66 -42.08 -23.54
CA TYR A 250 -10.62 -40.63 -23.67
C TYR A 250 -11.74 -39.99 -22.87
N LYS A 251 -11.46 -38.82 -22.29
CA LYS A 251 -12.46 -38.02 -21.60
C LYS A 251 -12.59 -36.66 -22.26
N TYR A 252 -13.84 -36.24 -22.39
CA TYR A 252 -14.19 -34.91 -22.81
C TYR A 252 -14.21 -33.96 -21.62
N ASP A 253 -13.55 -32.83 -21.79
CA ASP A 253 -13.50 -31.75 -20.82
C ASP A 253 -13.40 -30.42 -21.57
N PRO A 254 -14.47 -29.60 -21.60
CA PRO A 254 -14.49 -28.31 -22.30
C PRO A 254 -13.49 -27.31 -21.71
N ASP A 255 -13.17 -27.45 -20.42
CA ASP A 255 -12.33 -26.54 -19.66
C ASP A 255 -10.89 -27.05 -19.51
N ALA A 256 -10.59 -28.24 -20.02
CA ALA A 256 -9.23 -28.74 -20.08
C ALA A 256 -8.36 -27.89 -21.03
N PHE A 257 -7.14 -27.63 -20.60
CA PHE A 257 -6.15 -26.87 -21.38
C PHE A 257 -4.74 -27.43 -21.19
N GLY A 258 -3.91 -27.28 -22.21
CA GLY A 258 -2.47 -27.42 -22.13
C GLY A 258 -1.81 -26.04 -22.09
N PHE A 259 -0.70 -25.92 -21.36
CA PHE A 259 0.07 -24.68 -21.29
C PHE A 259 1.59 -24.91 -21.42
N SER A 260 2.26 -23.89 -21.94
CA SER A 260 3.71 -23.72 -21.90
C SER A 260 4.02 -22.41 -21.18
N LEU A 261 4.67 -22.51 -20.02
CA LEU A 261 4.99 -21.37 -19.17
C LEU A 261 6.41 -20.85 -19.44
N ILE A 262 7.35 -21.77 -19.68
CA ILE A 262 8.75 -21.47 -20.00
C ILE A 262 9.15 -22.36 -21.17
N ASN A 263 9.56 -21.74 -22.27
CA ASN A 263 10.11 -22.43 -23.43
C ASN A 263 11.32 -21.67 -24.00
N ASN A 264 12.03 -22.31 -24.92
CA ASN A 264 13.23 -21.76 -25.55
C ASN A 264 12.98 -20.49 -26.40
N LEU A 265 11.71 -20.18 -26.68
CA LEU A 265 11.29 -18.98 -27.42
C LEU A 265 10.85 -17.83 -26.50
N ASN A 266 10.84 -18.03 -25.18
CA ASN A 266 10.25 -17.12 -24.18
C ASN A 266 8.77 -16.76 -24.48
N LEU A 267 8.04 -17.63 -25.18
CA LEU A 267 6.62 -17.47 -25.44
C LEU A 267 5.82 -18.20 -24.36
N ARG A 268 4.71 -17.61 -23.92
CA ARG A 268 3.74 -18.27 -23.04
C ARG A 268 2.54 -18.66 -23.88
N GLU A 269 2.14 -19.91 -23.77
CA GLU A 269 1.04 -20.44 -24.58
C GLU A 269 0.02 -21.15 -23.70
N LEU A 270 -1.25 -20.90 -24.01
CA LEU A 270 -2.39 -21.59 -23.45
C LEU A 270 -3.27 -22.02 -24.62
N LYS A 271 -3.64 -23.29 -24.69
CA LYS A 271 -4.68 -23.72 -25.63
C LYS A 271 -5.63 -24.73 -24.98
N PHE A 272 -6.91 -24.46 -25.21
CA PHE A 272 -8.02 -25.26 -24.71
C PHE A 272 -8.15 -26.52 -25.55
N LEU A 273 -8.34 -27.65 -24.88
CA LEU A 273 -8.35 -28.98 -25.48
C LEU A 273 -9.77 -29.44 -25.84
N GLY A 274 -10.77 -29.01 -25.06
CA GLY A 274 -12.16 -29.41 -25.26
C GLY A 274 -12.95 -28.62 -26.29
N ARG A 275 -12.38 -27.61 -26.95
CA ARG A 275 -13.12 -26.78 -27.92
C ARG A 275 -13.34 -27.46 -29.27
N ASP A 276 -12.52 -28.47 -29.60
CA ASP A 276 -12.47 -29.08 -30.94
C ASP A 276 -12.81 -30.58 -30.97
N GLY A 277 -13.18 -31.22 -29.83
CA GLY A 277 -13.61 -32.63 -29.84
C GLY A 277 -13.65 -33.34 -28.49
N ASN A 278 -13.94 -34.64 -28.51
CA ASN A 278 -14.20 -35.50 -27.34
C ASN A 278 -12.93 -36.03 -26.62
N TYR A 279 -11.75 -35.48 -26.91
CA TYR A 279 -10.46 -36.11 -26.61
C TYR A 279 -9.53 -35.22 -25.76
N SER A 280 -10.06 -34.54 -24.75
CA SER A 280 -9.29 -33.59 -23.92
C SER A 280 -8.20 -34.28 -23.10
N THR A 281 -8.50 -35.45 -22.53
CA THR A 281 -7.55 -36.26 -21.77
C THR A 281 -7.65 -37.73 -22.13
N TYR A 282 -6.57 -38.48 -21.91
CA TYR A 282 -6.53 -39.93 -22.10
C TYR A 282 -6.07 -40.62 -20.82
N CYS A 283 -6.94 -41.42 -20.22
CA CYS A 283 -6.71 -42.03 -18.90
C CYS A 283 -6.26 -43.48 -19.05
N HIS A 284 -4.97 -43.72 -19.28
CA HIS A 284 -4.44 -45.08 -19.43
C HIS A 284 -3.42 -45.40 -18.32
N GLY A 285 -3.61 -46.52 -17.61
CA GLY A 285 -2.82 -46.85 -16.41
C GLY A 285 -1.29 -46.99 -16.61
N ASN A 286 -0.85 -47.19 -17.86
CA ASN A 286 0.58 -47.23 -18.20
C ASN A 286 1.19 -45.86 -18.58
N TYR A 287 0.38 -44.80 -18.63
CA TYR A 287 0.84 -43.46 -18.99
C TYR A 287 0.74 -42.53 -17.78
N GLY A 288 1.51 -41.44 -17.82
CA GLY A 288 1.30 -40.34 -16.88
C GLY A 288 0.06 -39.52 -17.25
N PRO A 289 -0.07 -38.32 -16.66
CA PRO A 289 -1.12 -37.39 -17.07
C PRO A 289 -0.98 -37.08 -18.56
N THR A 290 -2.03 -37.38 -19.33
CA THR A 290 -2.03 -37.24 -20.78
C THR A 290 -3.13 -36.27 -21.21
N PHE A 291 -2.70 -35.17 -21.84
CA PHE A 291 -3.54 -34.10 -22.35
C PHE A 291 -3.48 -34.13 -23.88
N CYS A 292 -4.65 -34.21 -24.53
CA CYS A 292 -4.75 -34.45 -25.97
C CYS A 292 -5.62 -33.40 -26.66
N SER A 293 -5.33 -33.14 -27.93
CA SER A 293 -6.17 -32.37 -28.85
C SER A 293 -6.27 -33.15 -30.16
N PRO A 294 -7.41 -33.11 -30.88
CA PRO A 294 -7.58 -33.81 -32.15
C PRO A 294 -6.55 -33.43 -33.23
N ASN A 295 -5.85 -32.29 -33.10
CA ASN A 295 -4.87 -31.78 -34.07
C ASN A 295 -3.40 -31.92 -33.65
N GLY A 296 -3.08 -32.84 -32.74
CA GLY A 296 -1.70 -33.18 -32.37
C GLY A 296 -1.37 -32.87 -30.92
N THR A 297 -0.60 -33.79 -30.35
CA THR A 297 0.03 -33.73 -29.02
C THR A 297 0.80 -32.43 -28.82
N TYR A 298 0.69 -31.88 -27.61
CA TYR A 298 1.61 -30.88 -27.08
C TYR A 298 2.96 -31.49 -26.73
#